data_AF-A0A528IQY8-F1
#
_entry.id   AF-A0A528IQY8-F1
#
_cell.length_a   1.000
_cell.length_b   1.000
_cell.length_c   1.000
_cell.angle_alpha   90.00
_cell.angle_beta   90.00
_cell.angle_gamma   90.00
#
_symmetry.space_group_name_H-M   'P 1'
#
loop_
_entity.id
_entity.type
_entity.pdbx_description
1 polymer ?
#
loop_
_entity_poly.entity_id
_entity_poly.type
_entity_poly.pdbx_seq_one_letter_code
_entity_poly.pdbx_strand_id
1 'polypeptide(L)'
;MQILVVNPNTTASMTETIAAAARSVAGAGTDIIAVTSSMGPVSIEGYYDEALAVPGLLVEIAAGERSGAQAAIIACFDDTGLDAARAMANIPVIGICEAALSTASFIAQRFTVVT
;
A
#
# COMPACT_ATOMS: atom_id res chain seq x y z
N MET A 1 7.93 -12.79 9.32
CA MET A 1 6.93 -12.57 8.28
C MET A 1 7.34 -11.36 7.46
N GLN A 2 7.41 -11.48 6.14
CA GLN A 2 7.77 -10.36 5.27
C GLN A 2 6.48 -9.69 4.74
N ILE A 3 6.32 -8.40 4.99
CA ILE A 3 5.21 -7.59 4.48
C ILE A 3 5.77 -6.57 3.50
N LEU A 4 5.27 -6.62 2.27
CA LEU A 4 5.56 -5.61 1.25
C LEU A 4 4.65 -4.40 1.49
N VAL A 5 5.21 -3.20 1.50
CA VAL A 5 4.45 -1.95 1.56
C VAL A 5 4.78 -1.14 0.31
N VAL A 6 3.86 -1.11 -0.64
CA VAL A 6 4.08 -0.47 -1.93
C VAL A 6 3.48 0.93 -1.91
N ASN A 7 4.34 1.94 -2.11
CA ASN A 7 3.91 3.26 -2.51
C ASN A 7 3.58 3.22 -4.02
N PRO A 8 2.33 3.40 -4.44
CA PRO A 8 1.96 3.33 -5.85
C PRO A 8 2.41 4.56 -6.67
N ASN A 9 2.88 5.64 -6.03
CA ASN A 9 3.53 6.74 -6.73
C ASN A 9 5.06 6.59 -6.75
N THR A 10 5.71 7.46 -7.53
CA THR A 10 7.15 7.40 -7.81
C THR A 10 8.01 8.23 -6.84
N THR A 11 7.43 8.79 -5.77
CA THR A 11 8.14 9.66 -4.83
C THR A 11 8.81 8.88 -3.70
N ALA A 12 10.13 8.67 -3.81
CA ALA A 12 10.92 7.89 -2.85
C ALA A 12 10.88 8.44 -1.40
N SER A 13 10.90 9.76 -1.21
CA SER A 13 10.81 10.35 0.14
C SER A 13 9.49 10.03 0.83
N MET A 14 8.42 9.83 0.07
CA MET A 14 7.13 9.40 0.60
C MET A 14 7.17 7.93 1.01
N THR A 15 7.83 7.08 0.21
CA THR A 15 8.10 5.67 0.58
C THR A 15 8.89 5.58 1.87
N GLU A 16 9.90 6.42 2.10
CA GLU A 16 10.65 6.44 3.36
C GLU A 16 9.76 6.83 4.56
N THR A 17 8.86 7.80 4.37
CA THR A 17 7.90 8.20 5.41
C THR A 17 6.94 7.07 5.74
N ILE A 18 6.41 6.38 4.73
CA ILE A 18 5.56 5.19 4.86
C ILE A 18 6.33 4.07 5.58
N ALA A 19 7.58 3.82 5.19
CA ALA A 19 8.42 2.78 5.77
C ALA A 19 8.67 3.04 7.26
N ALA A 20 8.98 4.28 7.64
CA ALA A 20 9.18 4.66 9.03
C ALA A 20 7.92 4.41 9.86
N ALA A 21 6.75 4.82 9.36
CA ALA A 21 5.47 4.58 10.02
C ALA A 21 5.19 3.09 10.19
N ALA A 22 5.31 2.29 9.13
CA ALA A 22 5.06 0.84 9.17
C ALA A 22 6.03 0.11 10.11
N ARG A 23 7.33 0.44 10.09
CA ARG A 23 8.33 -0.17 10.99
C ARG A 23 8.08 0.18 12.46
N SER A 24 7.60 1.39 12.75
CA SER A 24 7.36 1.84 14.14
C SER A 24 6.31 1.01 14.88
N VAL A 25 5.41 0.34 14.15
CA VAL A 25 4.32 -0.47 14.69
C VAL A 25 4.43 -1.95 14.33
N ALA A 26 5.49 -2.36 13.65
CA ALA A 26 5.69 -3.75 13.23
C ALA A 26 5.87 -4.68 14.45
N GLY A 27 5.12 -5.78 14.47
CA GLY A 27 5.25 -6.80 15.51
C GLY A 27 6.61 -7.52 15.45
N ALA A 28 6.97 -8.18 16.55
CA ALA A 28 8.21 -8.96 16.62
C ALA A 28 8.24 -10.05 15.53
N GLY A 29 9.34 -10.13 14.79
CA GLY A 29 9.50 -11.06 13.67
C GLY A 29 8.82 -10.63 12.37
N THR A 30 8.24 -9.43 12.30
CA THR A 30 7.75 -8.83 11.04
C THR A 30 8.84 -7.97 10.42
N ASP A 31 9.14 -8.23 9.15
CA ASP A 31 10.05 -7.43 8.33
C ASP A 31 9.25 -6.62 7.31
N ILE A 32 9.55 -5.32 7.23
CA ILE A 32 8.84 -4.36 6.38
C ILE A 32 9.72 -4.05 5.17
N ILE A 33 9.22 -4.44 4.00
CA ILE A 33 9.86 -4.14 2.71
C ILE A 33 9.05 -3.04 2.04
N ALA A 34 9.51 -1.80 2.18
CA ALA A 34 8.88 -0.66 1.52
C ALA A 34 9.46 -0.48 0.11
N VAL A 35 8.60 -0.29 -0.89
CA VAL A 35 8.98 -0.13 -2.29
C VAL A 35 8.28 1.09 -2.89
N THR A 36 9.03 1.84 -3.69
CA THR A 36 8.50 2.90 -4.55
C THR A 36 8.15 2.31 -5.90
N SER A 37 6.98 2.62 -6.43
CA SER A 37 6.60 2.21 -7.80
C SER A 37 7.65 2.68 -8.81
N SER A 38 8.06 1.80 -9.72
CA SER A 38 9.02 2.09 -10.78
C SER A 38 8.44 2.95 -11.92
N MET A 39 7.12 3.10 -11.98
CA MET A 39 6.41 3.91 -12.96
C MET A 39 5.11 4.49 -12.39
N GLY A 40 4.51 5.44 -13.11
CA GLY A 40 3.28 6.12 -12.70
C GLY A 40 3.55 7.57 -12.30
N PRO A 41 2.58 8.23 -11.66
CA PRO A 41 2.69 9.64 -11.32
C PRO A 41 3.59 9.86 -10.09
N VAL A 42 4.00 11.10 -9.85
CA VAL A 42 4.76 11.49 -8.65
C VAL A 42 3.87 11.61 -7.41
N SER A 43 2.59 11.89 -7.62
CA SER A 43 1.51 11.99 -6.63
C SER A 43 0.22 11.48 -7.27
N ILE A 44 -0.73 10.98 -6.50
CA ILE A 44 -2.02 10.52 -7.02
C ILE A 44 -3.08 11.51 -6.58
N GLU A 45 -3.58 12.31 -7.52
CA GLU A 45 -4.44 13.48 -7.22
C GLU A 45 -5.75 13.45 -8.02
N GLY A 46 -6.12 12.27 -8.53
CA GLY A 46 -7.40 12.00 -9.17
C GLY A 46 -7.37 10.77 -10.08
N TYR A 47 -8.50 10.52 -10.73
CA TYR A 47 -8.73 9.30 -11.52
C TYR A 47 -7.70 9.03 -12.63
N TYR A 48 -7.14 10.07 -13.24
CA TYR A 48 -6.11 9.92 -14.26
C TYR A 48 -4.82 9.35 -13.66
N ASP A 49 -4.39 9.90 -12.52
CA ASP A 49 -3.18 9.47 -11.82
C ASP A 49 -3.35 8.07 -11.25
N GLU A 50 -4.53 7.76 -10.70
CA GLU A 50 -4.88 6.41 -10.25
C GLU A 50 -4.69 5.39 -11.38
N ALA A 51 -5.29 5.65 -12.54
CA ALA A 51 -5.19 4.75 -13.69
C ALA A 51 -3.74 4.52 -14.14
N LEU A 52 -2.89 5.54 -14.06
CA LEU A 52 -1.46 5.44 -14.39
C LEU A 52 -0.61 4.78 -13.31
N ALA A 53 -1.04 4.81 -12.05
CA ALA A 53 -0.32 4.20 -10.94
C ALA A 53 -0.49 2.66 -10.89
N VAL A 54 -1.64 2.14 -11.35
CA VAL A 54 -1.96 0.70 -11.25
C VAL A 54 -0.90 -0.21 -11.89
N PRO A 55 -0.41 0.01 -13.13
CA PRO A 55 0.57 -0.90 -13.72
C PRO A 55 1.86 -1.02 -12.91
N GLY A 56 2.39 0.11 -12.40
CA GLY A 56 3.60 0.12 -11.58
C GLY A 56 3.39 -0.58 -10.25
N LEU A 57 2.27 -0.29 -9.57
CA LEU A 57 1.87 -0.98 -8.34
C LEU A 57 1.84 -2.51 -8.52
N LEU A 58 1.19 -3.01 -9.57
CA LEU A 58 1.05 -4.45 -9.82
C LEU A 58 2.40 -5.12 -10.10
N VAL A 59 3.31 -4.43 -10.81
CA VAL A 59 4.68 -4.92 -11.07
C VAL A 59 5.44 -5.10 -9.75
N GLU A 60 5.38 -4.11 -8.86
CA GLU A 60 6.07 -4.17 -7.56
C GLU A 60 5.47 -5.23 -6.63
N ILE A 61 4.14 -5.35 -6.58
CA ILE A 61 3.48 -6.43 -5.81
C ILE A 61 3.92 -7.80 -6.31
N ALA A 62 3.89 -8.02 -7.63
CA ALA A 62 4.30 -9.29 -8.21
C ALA A 62 5.79 -9.58 -7.97
N ALA A 63 6.66 -8.55 -7.98
CA ALA A 63 8.08 -8.69 -7.67
C ALA A 63 8.33 -9.02 -6.20
N GLY A 64 7.62 -8.36 -5.28
CA GLY A 64 7.70 -8.64 -3.85
C GLY A 64 7.18 -10.04 -3.51
N GLU A 65 6.07 -10.47 -4.10
CA GLU A 65 5.55 -11.84 -3.94
C GLU A 65 6.57 -12.88 -4.39
N ARG A 66 7.18 -12.71 -5.58
CA ARG A 66 8.27 -13.59 -6.06
C ARG A 66 9.49 -13.58 -5.14
N SER A 67 9.71 -12.48 -4.41
CA SER A 67 10.83 -12.31 -3.47
C SER A 67 10.54 -12.86 -2.07
N GLY A 68 9.33 -13.41 -1.84
CA GLY A 68 8.95 -14.07 -0.59
C GLY A 68 8.04 -13.25 0.32
N ALA A 69 7.48 -12.13 -0.15
CA ALA A 69 6.50 -11.37 0.62
C ALA A 69 5.25 -12.24 0.87
N GLN A 70 4.75 -12.22 2.10
CA GLN A 70 3.62 -13.05 2.53
C GLN A 70 2.31 -12.27 2.60
N ALA A 71 2.39 -10.93 2.52
CA ALA A 71 1.29 -10.00 2.40
C ALA A 71 1.79 -8.71 1.74
N ALA A 72 0.88 -7.96 1.11
CA ALA A 72 1.16 -6.66 0.54
C ALA A 72 0.19 -5.58 1.08
N ILE A 73 0.72 -4.38 1.24
CA ILE A 73 -0.04 -3.18 1.63
C ILE A 73 0.10 -2.16 0.50
N ILE A 74 -1.04 -1.61 0.05
CA ILE A 74 -1.09 -0.50 -0.90
C ILE A 74 -1.13 0.80 -0.09
N ALA A 75 -0.05 1.57 -0.14
CA ALA A 75 0.12 2.79 0.65
C ALA A 75 -0.38 4.04 -0.10
N CYS A 76 -1.65 4.03 -0.51
CA CYS A 76 -2.39 5.17 -1.05
C CYS A 76 -3.80 5.16 -0.47
N PHE A 77 -4.32 6.32 -0.04
CA PHE A 77 -5.60 6.40 0.66
C PHE A 77 -6.81 6.11 -0.24
N ASP A 78 -6.64 6.13 -1.57
CA ASP A 78 -7.70 5.68 -2.48
C ASP A 78 -7.72 4.16 -2.68
N ASP A 79 -6.83 3.43 -1.99
CA ASP A 79 -6.61 1.99 -2.18
C ASP A 79 -6.42 1.64 -3.67
N THR A 80 -5.70 2.50 -4.39
CA THR A 80 -5.54 2.48 -5.84
C THR A 80 -5.19 1.08 -6.34
N GLY A 81 -6.03 0.50 -7.19
CA GLY A 81 -5.78 -0.82 -7.80
C GLY A 81 -5.95 -2.03 -6.88
N LEU A 82 -6.53 -1.87 -5.69
CA LEU A 82 -6.68 -2.96 -4.71
C LEU A 82 -7.35 -4.22 -5.27
N ASP A 83 -8.48 -4.08 -5.96
CA ASP A 83 -9.19 -5.24 -6.52
C ASP A 83 -8.38 -5.93 -7.62
N ALA A 84 -7.66 -5.16 -8.44
CA ALA A 84 -6.76 -5.72 -9.45
C ALA A 84 -5.58 -6.45 -8.80
N ALA A 85 -5.02 -5.90 -7.72
CA ALA A 85 -3.95 -6.53 -6.96
C ALA A 85 -4.41 -7.82 -6.29
N ARG A 86 -5.61 -7.86 -5.71
CA ARG A 86 -6.23 -9.07 -5.13
C ARG A 86 -6.55 -10.14 -6.17
N ALA A 87 -6.95 -9.74 -7.37
CA ALA A 87 -7.19 -10.66 -8.47
C ALA A 87 -5.89 -11.27 -9.03
N MET A 88 -4.77 -10.55 -8.93
CA MET A 88 -3.47 -10.94 -9.49
C MET A 88 -2.60 -11.72 -8.50
N ALA A 89 -2.52 -11.27 -7.24
CA ALA A 89 -1.61 -11.82 -6.24
C ALA A 89 -2.19 -13.05 -5.53
N ASN A 90 -1.33 -13.99 -5.10
CA ASN A 90 -1.76 -15.14 -4.29
C ASN A 90 -1.61 -14.90 -2.79
N ILE A 91 -1.21 -13.70 -2.40
CA ILE A 91 -1.04 -13.26 -1.01
C ILE A 91 -2.09 -12.22 -0.63
N PRO A 92 -2.42 -12.04 0.66
CA PRO A 92 -3.33 -10.98 1.09
C PRO A 92 -2.82 -9.60 0.66
N VAL A 93 -3.70 -8.83 0.01
CA VAL A 93 -3.45 -7.43 -0.33
C VAL A 93 -4.44 -6.55 0.42
N ILE A 94 -3.91 -5.57 1.16
CA ILE A 94 -4.67 -4.67 2.02
C ILE A 94 -4.42 -3.22 1.60
N GLY A 95 -5.48 -2.45 1.45
CA GLY A 95 -5.41 -1.00 1.28
C GLY A 95 -5.34 -0.26 2.62
N ILE A 96 -4.63 0.86 2.68
CA ILE A 96 -4.54 1.63 3.93
C ILE A 96 -5.85 2.31 4.30
N CYS A 97 -6.72 2.62 3.33
CA CYS A 97 -8.02 3.23 3.62
C CYS A 97 -9.00 2.22 4.19
N GLU A 98 -9.20 1.05 3.55
CA GLU A 98 -10.03 -0.01 4.13
C GLU A 98 -9.55 -0.40 5.54
N ALA A 99 -8.22 -0.44 5.77
CA ALA A 99 -7.64 -0.74 7.08
C ALA A 99 -7.93 0.36 8.11
N ALA A 100 -7.77 1.64 7.73
CA ALA A 100 -8.04 2.77 8.60
C ALA A 100 -9.54 2.86 8.95
N LEU A 101 -10.42 2.74 7.97
CA LEU A 101 -11.87 2.79 8.15
C LEU A 101 -12.37 1.62 9.00
N SER A 102 -11.88 0.40 8.72
CA SER A 102 -12.21 -0.79 9.50
C SER A 102 -11.79 -0.61 10.96
N THR A 103 -10.55 -0.17 11.21
CA THR A 103 -10.03 0.05 12.56
C THR A 103 -10.80 1.15 13.30
N ALA A 104 -11.07 2.28 12.64
CA ALA A 104 -11.81 3.40 13.22
C ALA A 104 -13.22 2.99 13.68
N SER A 105 -13.88 2.09 12.94
CA SER A 105 -15.22 1.58 13.27
C SER A 105 -15.29 0.82 14.60
N PHE A 106 -14.17 0.26 15.08
CA PHE A 106 -14.12 -0.43 16.38
C PHE A 106 -13.96 0.53 17.57
N ILE A 107 -13.44 1.74 17.34
CA ILE A 107 -13.05 2.66 18.42
C ILE A 107 -13.90 3.92 18.50
N ALA A 108 -14.68 4.25 17.46
CA ALA A 108 -15.53 5.43 17.43
C ALA A 108 -16.87 5.17 16.74
N GLN A 109 -17.94 5.81 17.24
CA GLN A 109 -19.27 5.75 16.61
C GLN A 109 -19.32 6.48 15.26
N ARG A 110 -18.47 7.50 15.08
CA ARG A 110 -18.32 8.28 13.85
C ARG A 110 -16.86 8.71 13.73
N PHE A 111 -16.37 8.82 12.50
CA PHE A 111 -15.05 9.33 12.18
C PHE A 111 -15.12 10.26 10.97
N THR A 112 -14.05 11.01 10.73
CA THR A 112 -13.92 11.93 9.59
C THR A 112 -12.59 11.67 8.90
N VAL A 113 -12.61 11.61 7.57
CA VAL A 113 -11.42 11.55 6.73
C VAL A 113 -10.95 12.97 6.43
N VAL A 114 -9.66 13.22 6.60
CA VAL A 114 -9.00 14.46 6.18
C VAL A 114 -7.92 14.05 5.19
N THR A 115 -8.03 14.56 3.96
CA THR A 115 -7.14 14.26 2.84
C THR A 115 -6.66 15.53 2.17
#